data_AF-K6GS11-F1
#
_entry.id   AF-K6GS11-F1
#
_cell.length_a   1.000
_cell.length_b   1.000
_cell.length_c   1.000
_cell.angle_alpha   90.00
_cell.angle_beta   90.00
_cell.angle_gamma   90.00
#
_symmetry.space_group_name_H-M   'P 1'
#
loop_
_entity.id
_entity.type
_entity.pdbx_description
1 polymer ?
#
loop_
_entity_poly.entity_id
_entity_poly.type
_entity_poly.pdbx_seq_one_letter_code
_entity_poly.pdbx_strand_id
1 'polypeptide(L)' 'MPAFALRYISGPQLKLTVSDEHTVEAASLDEALRTRSDWPIERNWPGTCAWAKNPGTSLYHVEAWEGTLLG' A
#
# COMPACT_ATOMS: atom_id res chain seq x y z
N MET A 1 -15.79 -10.57 5.36
CA MET A 1 -15.09 -9.30 5.06
C MET A 1 -14.16 -9.58 3.89
N PRO A 2 -13.96 -8.65 2.92
CA PRO A 2 -13.01 -8.87 1.84
C PRO A 2 -11.58 -9.06 2.37
N ALA A 3 -10.80 -9.85 1.64
CA ALA A 3 -9.38 -10.07 1.92
C ALA A 3 -8.52 -9.15 1.04
N PHE A 4 -7.45 -8.62 1.63
CA PHE A 4 -6.52 -7.73 0.94
C PHE A 4 -5.10 -8.25 1.10
N ALA A 5 -4.35 -8.25 0.01
CA ALA A 5 -2.90 -8.40 0.05
C ALA A 5 -2.28 -7.02 0.32
N LEU A 6 -1.50 -6.92 1.38
CA LEU A 6 -0.70 -5.76 1.73
C LEU A 6 0.77 -6.07 1.54
N ARG A 7 1.51 -5.17 0.90
CA ARG A 7 2.96 -5.29 0.75
C ARG A 7 3.66 -3.98 1.03
N TYR A 8 4.81 -4.06 1.69
CA TYR A 8 5.69 -2.91 1.88
C TYR A 8 6.65 -2.84 0.69
N ILE A 9 6.65 -1.70 0.01
CA ILE A 9 7.52 -1.41 -1.13
C ILE A 9 8.44 -0.24 -0.81
N SER A 10 9.74 -0.40 -1.08
CA SER A 10 10.69 0.70 -0.96
C SER A 10 11.82 0.64 -1.99
N GLY A 11 12.37 1.80 -2.33
CA GLY A 11 13.54 1.92 -3.20
C GLY A 11 13.43 3.03 -4.26
N PRO A 12 14.44 3.14 -5.14
CA PRO A 12 14.36 4.02 -6.30
C PRO A 12 13.15 3.66 -7.17
N GLN A 13 12.47 4.64 -7.77
CA GLN A 13 11.20 4.41 -8.49
C GLN A 13 11.27 3.33 -9.59
N LEU A 14 12.44 3.15 -10.23
CA LEU A 14 12.68 2.15 -11.27
C LEU A 14 13.21 0.80 -10.73
N LYS A 15 13.42 0.69 -9.41
CA LYS A 15 14.02 -0.47 -8.74
C LYS A 15 13.41 -0.66 -7.35
N LEU A 16 12.09 -0.75 -7.30
CA LEU A 16 11.35 -1.02 -6.07
C LEU A 16 11.58 -2.46 -5.62
N THR A 17 11.66 -2.62 -4.32
CA THR A 17 11.78 -3.93 -3.65
C THR A 17 10.61 -4.12 -2.71
N VAL A 18 10.12 -5.35 -2.64
CA VAL A 18 9.15 -5.78 -1.62
C VAL A 18 9.93 -6.38 -0.47
N SER A 19 9.67 -5.94 0.76
CA SER A 19 10.34 -6.51 1.94
C SER A 19 9.40 -7.03 3.01
N ASP A 20 8.09 -6.82 2.86
CA ASP A 20 7.09 -7.36 3.78
C ASP A 20 5.78 -7.60 3.03
N GLU A 21 5.09 -8.71 3.35
CA GLU A 21 3.86 -9.16 2.69
C GLU A 21 2.90 -9.80 3.69
N HIS A 22 1.62 -9.39 3.65
CA HIS A 22 0.58 -9.88 4.54
C HIS A 22 -0.75 -9.99 3.81
N THR A 23 -1.59 -10.89 4.29
CA THR A 23 -3.02 -10.90 3.94
C THR A 23 -3.82 -10.48 5.16
N VAL A 24 -4.74 -9.54 4.98
CA VAL A 24 -5.63 -9.07 6.06
C VAL A 24 -7.08 -9.05 5.60
N GLU A 25 -8.00 -9.32 6.50
CA GLU A 25 -9.43 -9.08 6.30
C GLU A 25 -9.79 -7.71 6.86
N ALA A 26 -10.49 -6.88 6.08
CA ALA A 26 -10.92 -5.54 6.50
C ALA A 26 -12.24 -5.17 5.79
N ALA A 27 -12.90 -4.09 6.19
CA ALA A 27 -14.08 -3.61 5.45
C ALA A 27 -13.70 -2.83 4.17
N SER A 28 -12.45 -2.32 4.08
CA SER A 28 -11.95 -1.58 2.92
C SER A 28 -10.42 -1.60 2.82
N LEU A 29 -9.89 -1.21 1.64
CA LEU A 29 -8.46 -0.98 1.44
C LEU A 29 -7.87 0.06 2.40
N ASP A 30 -8.62 1.12 2.71
CA ASP A 30 -8.13 2.18 3.60
C ASP A 30 -7.98 1.66 5.02
N GLU A 31 -8.98 0.94 5.51
CA GLU A 31 -8.90 0.31 6.83
C GLU A 31 -7.75 -0.70 6.89
N ALA A 32 -7.58 -1.53 5.86
CA ALA A 32 -6.47 -2.46 5.78
C ALA A 32 -5.11 -1.74 5.86
N LEU A 33 -4.91 -0.68 5.07
CA LEU A 33 -3.66 0.09 5.07
C LEU A 33 -3.42 0.86 6.37
N ARG A 34 -4.48 1.34 7.03
CA ARG A 34 -4.40 2.02 8.33
C ARG A 34 -3.88 1.12 9.45
N THR A 35 -3.98 -0.21 9.30
CA THR A 35 -3.35 -1.14 10.25
C THR A 35 -1.82 -1.15 10.17
N ARG A 36 -1.24 -0.63 9.08
CA ARG A 36 0.20 -0.66 8.80
C ARG A 36 0.86 0.71 8.84
N SER A 37 0.12 1.77 8.55
CA SER A 37 0.67 3.13 8.51
C SER A 37 -0.39 4.23 8.63
N ASP A 38 0.02 5.36 9.20
CA ASP A 38 -0.76 6.60 9.25
C ASP A 38 -0.57 7.52 8.03
N TRP A 39 0.24 7.10 7.05
CA TRP A 39 0.52 7.89 5.86
C TRP A 39 -0.73 8.21 5.01
N PRO A 40 -0.69 9.28 4.19
CA PRO A 40 -1.76 9.57 3.23
C PRO A 40 -2.00 8.40 2.28
N ILE A 41 -3.28 8.10 2.05
CA ILE A 41 -3.71 6.99 1.18
C ILE A 41 -4.15 7.56 -0.17
N GLU A 42 -3.57 7.02 -1.24
CA GLU A 42 -3.91 7.30 -2.63
C GLU A 42 -4.56 6.05 -3.24
N ARG A 43 -5.66 6.21 -3.99
CA ARG A 43 -6.36 5.10 -4.65
C ARG A 43 -6.19 5.18 -6.16
N ASN A 44 -6.08 4.02 -6.80
CA ASN A 44 -6.19 3.95 -8.25
C ASN A 44 -7.64 4.20 -8.71
N TRP A 45 -7.82 4.63 -9.96
CA TRP A 45 -9.14 4.95 -10.53
C TRP A 45 -10.13 3.75 -10.52
N PRO A 46 -9.70 2.49 -10.71
CA PRO A 46 -10.56 1.32 -10.52
C PRO A 46 -10.93 1.02 -9.06
N GLY A 47 -10.28 1.64 -8.07
CA GLY A 47 -10.46 1.36 -6.64
C GLY A 47 -10.03 -0.03 -6.18
N THR A 48 -9.33 -0.79 -7.02
CA THR A 48 -8.85 -2.15 -6.72
C THR A 48 -7.50 -2.18 -6.01
N CYS A 49 -6.80 -1.04 -6.01
CA CYS A 49 -5.50 -0.87 -5.38
C CYS A 49 -5.42 0.50 -4.69
N ALA A 50 -4.74 0.55 -3.56
CA ALA A 50 -4.50 1.76 -2.79
C ALA A 50 -3.11 1.75 -2.16
N TRP A 51 -2.47 2.90 -2.06
CA TRP A 51 -1.12 3.06 -1.53
C TRP A 51 -1.14 4.04 -0.35
N ALA A 52 -0.65 3.63 0.82
CA ALA A 52 -0.28 4.54 1.89
C ALA A 52 1.18 4.94 1.69
N LYS A 53 1.45 6.18 1.23
CA LYS A 53 2.78 6.61 0.77
C LYS A 53 3.46 7.55 1.75
N ASN A 54 4.71 7.27 2.12
CA ASN A 54 5.47 8.11 3.02
C ASN A 54 5.65 9.53 2.42
N PRO A 55 5.13 10.60 3.06
CA PRO A 55 5.26 11.96 2.54
C PRO A 55 6.70 12.50 2.60
N GLY A 56 7.59 11.86 3.38
CA GLY A 56 8.99 12.26 3.53
C GLY A 56 9.91 11.82 2.39
N THR A 57 9.44 11.04 1.43
CA THR A 57 10.29 10.54 0.32
C THR A 57 10.45 11.55 -0.80
N SER A 58 11.66 11.62 -1.38
CA SER A 58 11.93 12.42 -2.58
C SER A 58 11.23 11.87 -3.83
N LEU A 59 11.15 12.66 -4.91
CA LEU A 59 10.55 12.23 -6.19
C LEU A 59 11.18 10.95 -6.78
N TYR A 60 12.44 10.65 -6.47
CA TYR A 60 13.17 9.51 -7.04
C TYR A 60 13.16 8.26 -6.15
N HIS A 61 12.57 8.35 -4.96
CA HIS A 61 12.49 7.26 -4.00
C HIS A 61 11.03 7.05 -3.63
N VAL A 62 10.59 5.80 -3.56
CA VAL A 62 9.26 5.46 -3.09
C VAL A 62 9.42 4.65 -1.81
N GLU A 63 8.56 4.93 -0.86
CA GLU A 63 8.35 4.13 0.34
C GLU A 63 6.84 4.14 0.59
N ALA A 64 6.22 2.97 0.53
CA ALA A 64 4.77 2.87 0.65
C ALA A 64 4.34 1.48 1.13
N TRP A 65 3.17 1.43 1.75
CA TRP A 65 2.36 0.22 1.82
C TRP A 65 1.40 0.21 0.64
N GLU A 66 1.44 -0.85 -0.17
CA GLU A 66 0.45 -1.10 -1.21
C GLU A 66 -0.56 -2.14 -0.71
N GLY A 67 -1.85 -1.88 -0.93
CA GLY A 67 -2.93 -2.82 -0.74
C GLY A 67 -3.63 -3.15 -2.05
N THR A 68 -3.97 -4.42 -2.25
CA THR A 68 -4.75 -4.91 -3.40
C THR A 68 -5.86 -5.84 -2.94
N LEU A 69 -7.06 -5.68 -3.49
CA LEU A 69 -8.19 -6.59 -3.23
C LEU A 69 -7.89 -7.99 -3.77
N LEU A 70 -8.06 -9.01 -2.92
CA LEU A 70 -8.09 -10.41 -3.33
C LEU A 70 -9.56 -10.76 -3.58
N GLY A 71 -9.88 -11.13 -4.82
CA GLY A 71 -11.24 -11.21 -5.37
C GLY A 71 -12.27 -12.02 -4.58
#